data_AF-A0A7S2LQJ5-F1
#
_entry.id   AF-A0A7S2LQJ5-F1
#
_cell.length_a   1.000
_cell.length_b   1.000
_cell.length_c   1.000
_cell.angle_alpha   90.00
_cell.angle_beta   90.00
_cell.angle_gamma   90.00
#
_symmetry.space_group_name_H-M   'P 1'
#
loop_
_entity.id
_entity.type
_entity.pdbx_description
1 polymer ?
#
loop_
_entity_poly.entity_id
_entity_poly.type
_entity_poly.pdbx_seq_one_letter_code
_entity_poly.pdbx_strand_id
1 'polypeptide(L)'
;MCNRCSLPTPKACICRGLPDEPLTLKKSNLIVLQHTHEGRRKNRSLPIVMHCLLEDDVYVAVGRRFDKKNMDERVMERIKNSNECMLVYPACDAVSVEEGLAELRR
;
A
#
# COMPACT_ATOMS: atom_id res chain seq x y z
N MET A 1 3.66 8.84 23.42
CA MET A 1 3.18 8.25 22.14
C MET A 1 3.22 9.33 21.07
N CYS A 2 3.43 8.99 19.81
CA CYS A 2 3.39 9.96 18.70
C CYS A 2 1.95 10.33 18.35
N ASN A 3 1.64 11.62 18.21
CA ASN A 3 0.29 12.08 17.84
C ASN A 3 -0.10 11.75 16.40
N ARG A 4 0.89 11.57 15.50
CA ARG A 4 0.66 11.23 14.09
C ARG A 4 0.41 9.73 13.92
N CYS A 5 1.37 8.88 14.27
CA CYS A 5 1.29 7.43 14.02
C CYS A 5 0.89 6.57 15.23
N SER A 6 0.64 7.16 16.40
CA SER A 6 0.31 6.46 17.66
C SER A 6 1.39 5.48 18.19
N LEU A 7 2.58 5.41 17.56
CA LEU A 7 3.68 4.55 18.00
C LEU A 7 4.46 5.17 19.19
N PRO A 8 5.08 4.35 20.06
CA PRO A 8 5.95 4.82 21.13
C PRO A 8 7.17 5.62 20.63
N THR A 9 7.34 6.83 21.16
CA THR A 9 8.54 7.67 20.99
C THR A 9 9.54 7.38 22.11
N PRO A 10 10.87 7.29 21.84
CA PRO A 10 11.55 7.41 20.56
C PRO A 10 11.82 6.07 19.83
N LYS A 11 11.54 4.93 20.45
CA LYS A 11 12.04 3.62 19.99
C LYS A 11 11.35 3.06 18.73
N ALA A 12 10.09 3.42 18.46
CA ALA A 12 9.29 2.82 17.38
C ALA A 12 8.76 3.85 16.37
N CYS A 13 8.59 5.10 16.78
CA CYS A 13 8.11 6.16 15.90
C CYS A 13 9.19 6.57 14.88
N ILE A 14 8.83 6.58 13.60
CA ILE A 14 9.69 7.08 12.51
C ILE A 14 9.16 8.35 11.84
N CYS A 15 8.15 9.01 12.43
CA CYS A 15 7.50 10.19 11.83
C CYS A 15 8.45 11.35 11.52
N ARG A 16 9.60 11.43 12.18
CA ARG A 16 10.62 12.45 11.91
C ARG A 16 11.24 12.32 10.50
N GLY A 17 11.24 11.12 9.92
CA GLY A 17 11.73 10.87 8.56
C GLY A 17 10.63 10.83 7.50
N LEU A 18 9.37 11.09 7.87
CA LEU A 18 8.24 11.10 6.95
C LEU A 18 8.02 12.52 6.41
N PRO A 19 7.41 12.66 5.23
CA PRO A 19 7.07 13.97 4.69
C PRO A 19 6.10 14.70 5.64
N ASP A 20 6.29 16.02 5.78
CA ASP A 20 5.42 16.87 6.61
C ASP A 20 4.02 16.99 5.99
N GLU A 21 3.96 17.10 4.66
CA GLU A 21 2.72 17.13 3.88
C GLU A 21 2.47 15.78 3.19
N PRO A 22 1.21 15.30 3.13
CA PRO A 22 0.88 14.09 2.39
C PRO A 22 1.22 14.20 0.89
N LEU A 23 1.76 13.13 0.33
CA LEU A 23 2.09 13.03 -1.09
C LEU A 23 0.83 12.74 -1.91
N THR A 24 0.71 13.39 -3.07
CA THR A 24 -0.34 13.14 -4.05
C THR A 24 0.13 12.22 -5.18
N LEU A 25 -0.56 11.12 -5.41
CA LEU A 25 -0.29 10.20 -6.51
C LEU A 25 -1.01 10.66 -7.79
N LYS A 26 -0.37 11.54 -8.56
CA LYS A 26 -1.01 12.16 -9.74
C LYS A 26 -1.30 11.20 -10.90
N LYS A 27 -0.56 10.09 -11.00
CA LYS A 27 -0.61 9.16 -12.15
C LYS A 27 -0.89 7.71 -11.75
N SER A 28 -0.97 7.43 -10.46
CA SER A 28 -1.12 6.09 -9.93
C SER A 28 -2.09 6.10 -8.76
N ASN A 29 -2.60 4.93 -8.41
CA ASN A 29 -3.38 4.74 -7.20
C ASN A 29 -2.79 3.54 -6.46
N LEU A 30 -2.75 3.58 -5.13
CA LEU A 30 -2.24 2.48 -4.33
C LEU A 30 -3.41 1.64 -3.81
N ILE A 31 -3.43 0.35 -4.17
CA ILE A 31 -4.35 -0.63 -3.59
C ILE A 31 -3.55 -1.57 -2.70
N VAL A 32 -3.92 -1.62 -1.42
CA VAL A 32 -3.29 -2.52 -0.44
C VAL A 32 -4.25 -3.65 -0.12
N LEU A 33 -3.86 -4.88 -0.48
CA LEU A 33 -4.54 -6.09 -0.04
C LEU A 33 -3.96 -6.49 1.33
N GLN A 34 -4.75 -6.40 2.38
CA GLN A 34 -4.31 -6.68 3.75
C GLN A 34 -5.03 -7.90 4.34
N HIS A 35 -4.27 -8.88 4.82
CA HIS A 35 -4.88 -9.99 5.53
C HIS A 35 -5.42 -9.56 6.90
N THR A 36 -6.58 -10.07 7.32
CA THR A 36 -7.18 -9.76 8.65
C THR A 36 -6.22 -9.95 9.84
N HIS A 37 -5.29 -10.91 9.75
CA HIS A 37 -4.25 -11.12 10.78
C HIS A 37 -3.12 -10.10 10.74
N GLU A 38 -2.77 -9.56 9.58
CA GLU A 38 -1.76 -8.50 9.46
C GLU A 38 -2.25 -7.25 10.19
N GLY A 39 -3.52 -6.89 10.03
CA GLY A 39 -4.21 -5.81 10.75
C GLY A 39 -4.33 -6.00 12.26
N ARG A 40 -3.82 -7.09 12.85
CA ARG A 40 -3.71 -7.28 14.31
C ARG A 40 -2.29 -7.11 14.85
N ARG A 41 -1.28 -7.07 13.99
CA ARG A 41 0.13 -6.91 14.41
C ARG A 41 0.37 -5.49 14.94
N LYS A 42 1.14 -5.29 16.01
CA LYS A 42 1.36 -3.94 16.58
C LYS A 42 2.31 -3.08 15.73
N ASN A 43 3.32 -3.69 15.10
CA ASN A 43 4.30 -3.00 14.27
C ASN A 43 3.93 -3.17 12.79
N ARG A 44 3.17 -2.22 12.24
CA ARG A 44 2.69 -2.28 10.85
C ARG A 44 3.16 -1.05 10.10
N SER A 45 3.65 -1.25 8.89
CA SER A 45 4.04 -0.18 7.97
C SER A 45 2.83 0.49 7.33
N LEU A 46 1.71 -0.21 7.14
CA LEU A 46 0.55 0.34 6.43
C LEU A 46 0.02 1.66 7.03
N PRO A 47 -0.22 1.79 8.36
CA PRO A 47 -0.64 3.07 8.93
C PRO A 47 0.35 4.21 8.65
N ILE A 48 1.65 3.90 8.65
CA ILE A 48 2.70 4.87 8.35
C ILE A 48 2.60 5.35 6.89
N VAL A 49 2.42 4.42 5.95
CA VAL A 49 2.24 4.75 4.52
C VAL A 49 0.99 5.60 4.32
N MET A 50 -0.13 5.24 4.97
CA MET A 50 -1.38 6.02 4.90
C MET A 50 -1.21 7.45 5.41
N HIS A 51 -0.37 7.70 6.41
CA HIS A 51 -0.07 9.07 6.87
C HIS A 51 0.79 9.89 5.89
N CYS A 52 1.37 9.25 4.87
CA CYS A 52 2.23 9.90 3.88
C CYS A 52 1.51 10.15 2.56
N LEU A 53 0.26 9.71 2.40
CA LEU A 53 -0.52 9.82 1.17
C LEU A 53 -1.83 10.58 1.44
N LEU A 54 -2.41 11.19 0.40
CA LEU A 54 -3.78 11.66 0.48
C LEU A 54 -4.76 10.49 0.60
N GLU A 55 -5.87 10.69 1.31
CA GLU A 55 -6.84 9.62 1.60
C GLU A 55 -7.44 9.00 0.32
N ASP A 56 -7.60 9.79 -0.74
CA ASP A 56 -8.17 9.32 -2.01
C ASP A 56 -7.18 8.49 -2.86
N ASP A 57 -5.87 8.61 -2.58
CA ASP A 57 -4.81 7.97 -3.37
C ASP A 57 -4.49 6.54 -2.89
N VAL A 58 -5.01 6.14 -1.71
CA VAL A 58 -4.77 4.83 -1.11
C VAL A 58 -6.07 4.13 -0.71
N TYR A 59 -6.28 2.93 -1.24
CA TYR A 59 -7.40 2.09 -0.89
C TYR A 59 -6.92 0.78 -0.24
N VAL A 60 -7.44 0.46 0.96
CA VAL A 60 -7.06 -0.76 1.70
C VAL A 60 -8.21 -1.76 1.67
N ALA A 61 -8.02 -2.87 0.96
CA ALA A 61 -8.94 -3.99 0.96
C ALA A 61 -8.54 -5.01 2.03
N VAL A 62 -9.37 -5.19 3.06
CA VAL A 62 -9.09 -6.11 4.16
C VAL A 62 -9.87 -7.41 3.97
N GLY A 63 -9.16 -8.54 3.93
CA GLY A 63 -9.78 -9.85 3.65
C GLY A 63 -9.00 -11.03 4.20
N ARG A 64 -9.59 -12.23 4.14
CA ARG A 64 -8.85 -13.49 4.36
C ARG A 64 -8.39 -14.14 3.05
N ARG A 65 -9.15 -13.89 1.99
CA ARG A 65 -8.94 -14.41 0.64
C ARG A 65 -9.27 -13.29 -0.33
N PHE A 66 -8.49 -13.20 -1.40
CA PHE A 66 -8.61 -12.19 -2.44
C PHE A 66 -8.80 -12.90 -3.80
N ASP A 67 -9.78 -13.79 -3.87
CA ASP A 67 -10.18 -14.47 -5.10
C ASP A 67 -11.40 -13.79 -5.73
N LYS A 68 -11.77 -14.15 -6.97
CA LYS A 68 -12.88 -13.50 -7.70
C LYS A 68 -14.21 -13.41 -6.93
N LYS A 69 -14.44 -14.30 -5.97
CA LYS A 69 -15.68 -14.34 -5.17
C LYS A 69 -15.60 -13.48 -3.91
N ASN A 70 -14.40 -13.35 -3.34
CA ASN A 70 -14.18 -12.66 -2.07
C ASN A 70 -13.51 -11.28 -2.22
N MET A 71 -13.05 -10.93 -3.42
CA MET A 71 -12.43 -9.63 -3.70
C MET A 71 -13.48 -8.51 -3.73
N ASP A 72 -13.14 -7.36 -3.14
CA ASP A 72 -13.93 -6.14 -3.22
C ASP A 72 -14.15 -5.72 -4.69
N GLU A 73 -15.39 -5.40 -5.05
CA GLU A 73 -15.76 -5.02 -6.40
C GLU A 73 -14.99 -3.80 -6.90
N ARG A 74 -14.73 -2.81 -6.02
CA ARG A 74 -13.95 -1.60 -6.36
C ARG A 74 -12.51 -1.93 -6.70
N VAL A 75 -11.92 -2.92 -6.02
CA VAL A 75 -10.57 -3.41 -6.35
C VAL A 75 -10.58 -4.07 -7.73
N MET A 76 -11.57 -4.92 -7.99
CA MET A 76 -11.71 -5.59 -9.27
C MET A 76 -11.95 -4.60 -10.41
N GLU A 77 -12.78 -3.58 -10.22
CA GLU A 77 -13.00 -2.50 -11.18
C GLU A 77 -11.70 -1.74 -11.47
N ARG A 78 -10.95 -1.37 -10.43
CA ARG A 78 -9.67 -0.65 -10.60
C ARG A 78 -8.62 -1.49 -11.32
N ILE A 79 -8.54 -2.80 -11.04
CA ILE A 79 -7.63 -3.72 -11.75
C ILE A 79 -8.07 -3.91 -13.21
N LYS A 80 -9.38 -4.07 -13.47
CA LYS A 80 -9.90 -4.31 -14.84
C LYS A 80 -9.84 -3.08 -15.74
N ASN A 81 -10.04 -1.89 -15.17
CA ASN A 81 -10.07 -0.63 -15.90
C ASN A 81 -8.68 0.00 -16.06
N SER A 82 -7.64 -0.57 -15.44
CA SER A 82 -6.27 -0.12 -15.58
C SER A 82 -5.53 -1.00 -16.58
N ASN A 83 -5.13 -0.43 -17.71
CA ASN A 83 -4.29 -1.12 -18.68
C ASN A 83 -2.84 -1.31 -18.18
N GLU A 84 -2.49 -0.73 -17.03
CA GLU A 84 -1.14 -0.74 -16.45
C GLU A 84 -1.22 -0.99 -14.92
N CYS A 85 -1.60 -2.21 -14.52
CA CYS A 85 -1.57 -2.64 -13.12
C CYS A 85 -0.27 -3.39 -12.83
N MET A 86 0.53 -2.90 -11.87
CA MET A 86 1.74 -3.58 -11.39
C MET A 86 1.48 -4.27 -10.05
N LEU A 87 1.77 -5.56 -9.95
CA LEU A 87 1.77 -6.29 -8.69
C LEU A 87 3.17 -6.21 -8.05
N VAL A 88 3.26 -5.51 -6.92
CA VAL A 88 4.49 -5.49 -6.11
C VAL A 88 4.35 -6.55 -5.01
N TYR A 89 5.08 -7.65 -5.14
CA TYR A 89 5.05 -8.74 -4.17
C TYR A 89 6.46 -9.31 -3.96
N PRO A 90 6.91 -9.49 -2.70
CA PRO A 90 8.21 -10.09 -2.43
C PRO A 90 8.14 -11.61 -2.66
N ALA A 91 8.43 -12.04 -3.88
CA ALA A 91 8.68 -13.43 -4.24
C ALA A 91 10.18 -13.68 -4.44
N CYS A 92 10.60 -14.94 -4.45
CA CYS A 92 12.01 -15.31 -4.66
C CYS A 92 12.51 -15.00 -6.08
N ASP A 93 11.60 -14.86 -7.03
CA ASP A 93 11.81 -14.50 -8.42
C ASP A 93 11.40 -13.05 -8.74
N ALA A 94 11.09 -12.24 -7.71
CA ALA A 94 10.72 -10.84 -7.92
C ALA A 94 11.91 -10.02 -8.43
N VAL A 95 11.68 -9.26 -9.49
CA VAL A 95 12.62 -8.26 -10.03
C VAL A 95 12.49 -6.92 -9.31
N SER A 96 13.46 -6.03 -9.50
CA SER A 96 13.35 -4.66 -9.01
C SER A 96 12.19 -3.91 -9.68
N VAL A 97 11.64 -2.89 -9.00
CA VAL A 97 10.55 -2.08 -9.57
C VAL A 97 11.03 -1.36 -10.83
N GLU A 98 12.27 -0.89 -10.83
CA GLU A 98 12.92 -0.23 -11.95
C GLU A 98 13.02 -1.16 -13.17
N GLU A 99 13.41 -2.41 -12.95
CA GLU A 99 13.50 -3.44 -14.00
C GLU A 99 12.12 -3.81 -14.55
N GLY A 100 11.13 -4.07 -13.69
CA GLY A 100 9.76 -4.35 -14.13
C GLY A 100 9.14 -3.18 -14.91
N LEU A 101 9.42 -1.94 -14.53
CA LEU A 101 8.99 -0.75 -15.28
C LEU A 101 9.69 -0.61 -16.64
N ALA A 102 10.94 -1.06 -16.76
CA ALA A 102 11.66 -1.03 -18.03
C ALA A 102 11.10 -2.05 -19.03
N GLU A 103 10.67 -3.23 -18.55
CA GLU A 103 10.05 -4.26 -19.39
C GLU A 103 8.68 -3.86 -19.93
N LEU A 104 7.84 -3.22 -19.11
CA LEU A 104 6.51 -2.75 -19.54
C LEU A 104 6.54 -1.65 -20.62
N ARG A 105 7.69 -0.97 -20.78
CA ARG A 105 7.87 0.11 -21.77
C ARG A 105 8.41 -0.39 -23.11
N ARG A 106 8.72 -1.68 -23.24
CA ARG A 106 9.13 -2.32 -24.50
C ARG A 106 7.93 -2.79 -25.29
#